data_AF-A0A2N7IIV1-F1
#
_entry.id   AF-A0A2N7IIV1-F1
#
_cell.length_a   1.000
_cell.length_b   1.000
_cell.length_c   1.000
_cell.angle_alpha   90.00
_cell.angle_beta   90.00
_cell.angle_gamma   90.00
#
_symmetry.space_group_name_H-M   'P 1'
#
loop_
_entity.id
_entity.type
_entity.pdbx_description
1 polymer ?
#
loop_
_entity_poly.entity_id
_entity_poly.type
_entity_poly.pdbx_seq_one_letter_code
_entity_poly.pdbx_strand_id
1 'polypeptide(L)'
;MSESVEKVLLAPVQIEFTENVKKIRQNLMVASFISLFMTLGGVSIDPSSTFFGLKFNGLNDALLYKGLLILILYFLVHFVWCAYESLQEWEVRVTGTKEAFLRADEMDLDEAVKPPFPSDPRNSTFYFWWSTQAERIGSLKEPLTDINQRVESMEAAIHEMRENGASLNRSDANISSQVQPLKIDIESAVNSINRMEKVLAGNQLIVSMKTFDRRYKYFLISQNVRWFVIDFFGPIILSSVSLLCLLNGGIIVP
;
A
#
# COMPACT_ATOMS: atom_id res chain seq x y z
N MET A 1 -14.89 -12.18 5.48
CA MET A 1 -13.61 -11.51 5.18
C MET A 1 -12.58 -12.03 6.16
N SER A 2 -11.46 -12.62 5.72
CA SER A 2 -10.48 -13.17 6.67
C SER A 2 -9.77 -12.04 7.42
N GLU A 3 -9.49 -12.22 8.71
CA GLU A 3 -8.83 -11.25 9.61
C GLU A 3 -7.51 -10.66 9.04
N SER A 4 -6.81 -11.44 8.21
CA SER A 4 -5.60 -11.01 7.49
C SER A 4 -5.85 -9.97 6.39
N VAL A 5 -7.01 -9.99 5.72
CA VAL A 5 -7.38 -9.04 4.65
C VAL A 5 -7.70 -7.67 5.23
N GLU A 6 -8.41 -7.64 6.36
CA GLU A 6 -8.72 -6.39 7.07
C GLU A 6 -7.44 -5.69 7.55
N LYS A 7 -6.50 -6.47 8.10
CA LYS A 7 -5.22 -5.97 8.62
C LYS A 7 -4.34 -5.34 7.54
N VAL A 8 -4.40 -5.88 6.32
CA VAL A 8 -3.62 -5.41 5.16
C VAL A 8 -4.27 -4.19 4.49
N LEU A 9 -5.60 -4.17 4.34
CA LEU A 9 -6.32 -3.03 3.76
C LEU A 9 -6.26 -1.78 4.63
N LEU A 10 -6.10 -1.95 5.95
CA LEU A 10 -5.93 -0.86 6.89
C LEU A 10 -4.46 -0.45 7.08
N ALA A 11 -3.51 -1.19 6.51
CA ALA A 11 -2.09 -0.90 6.68
C ALA A 11 -1.70 0.27 5.75
N PRO A 12 -1.24 1.40 6.29
CA PRO A 12 -0.74 2.49 5.47
C PRO A 12 0.49 2.02 4.68
N VAL A 13 0.63 2.51 3.44
CA VAL A 13 1.83 2.26 2.64
C VAL A 13 3.00 2.97 3.31
N GLN A 14 3.82 2.19 4.02
CA GLN A 14 5.03 2.73 4.62
C GLN A 14 6.03 3.05 3.52
N ILE A 15 6.48 4.31 3.50
CA ILE A 15 7.58 4.75 2.65
C ILE A 15 8.85 4.26 3.33
N GLU A 16 9.36 3.15 2.83
CA GLU A 16 10.57 2.58 3.35
C GLU A 16 11.58 2.42 2.21
N PHE A 17 12.79 2.88 2.46
CA PHE A 17 13.91 2.62 1.57
C PHE A 17 14.08 1.10 1.41
N THR A 18 14.46 0.67 0.20
CA THR A 18 14.87 -0.72 0.00
C THR A 18 16.06 -1.04 0.91
N GLU A 19 16.24 -2.32 1.26
CA GLU A 19 17.36 -2.75 2.12
C GLU A 19 18.72 -2.31 1.59
N ASN A 20 18.90 -2.25 0.27
CA ASN A 20 20.12 -1.74 -0.34
C ASN A 20 20.34 -0.25 0.01
N VAL A 21 19.31 0.57 -0.15
CA VAL A 21 19.39 2.02 0.12
C VAL A 21 19.60 2.29 1.60
N LYS A 22 18.98 1.51 2.50
CA LYS A 22 19.26 1.58 3.95
C LYS A 22 20.73 1.32 4.28
N LYS A 23 21.35 0.32 3.64
CA LYS A 23 22.78 0.01 3.82
C LYS A 23 23.68 1.14 3.30
N ILE A 24 23.39 1.68 2.12
CA ILE A 24 24.11 2.83 1.55
C ILE A 24 24.02 4.02 2.50
N ARG A 25 22.82 4.33 3.00
CA ARG A 25 22.59 5.38 3.99
C ARG A 25 23.39 5.18 5.27
N GLN A 26 23.37 3.97 5.82
CA GLN A 26 24.14 3.66 7.04
C GLN A 26 25.64 3.82 6.82
N ASN A 27 26.18 3.34 5.70
CA ASN A 27 27.59 3.50 5.36
C ASN A 27 27.96 4.97 5.17
N LEU A 28 27.11 5.75 4.51
CA LEU A 28 27.29 7.21 4.36
C LEU A 28 27.37 7.90 5.73
N MET A 29 26.43 7.60 6.64
CA MET A 29 26.40 8.19 7.98
C MET A 29 27.62 7.78 8.81
N VAL A 30 28.00 6.51 8.80
CA VAL A 30 29.18 6.00 9.53
C VAL A 30 30.46 6.65 9.01
N ALA A 31 30.66 6.68 7.69
CA ALA A 31 31.83 7.32 7.08
C ALA A 31 31.89 8.83 7.42
N SER A 32 30.75 9.52 7.36
CA SER A 32 30.64 10.94 7.72
C SER A 32 30.96 11.17 9.20
N PHE A 33 30.48 10.30 10.09
CA PHE A 33 30.76 10.41 11.52
C PHE A 33 32.23 10.16 11.85
N ILE A 34 32.86 9.16 11.24
CA ILE A 34 34.30 8.90 11.37
C ILE A 34 35.09 10.12 10.92
N SER A 35 34.74 10.69 9.75
CA SER A 35 35.39 11.89 9.24
C SER A 35 35.24 13.09 10.17
N LEU A 36 34.06 13.34 10.73
CA LEU A 36 33.84 14.43 11.69
C LEU A 36 34.63 14.22 12.98
N PHE A 37 34.65 12.99 13.49
CA PHE A 37 35.41 12.66 14.69
C PHE A 37 36.92 12.87 14.47
N MET A 38 37.44 12.52 13.30
CA MET A 38 38.84 12.77 12.96
C MET A 38 39.15 14.27 12.85
N THR A 39 38.35 15.00 12.08
CA THR A 39 38.60 16.42 11.78
C THR A 39 38.37 17.34 12.98
N LEU A 40 37.31 17.10 13.77
CA LEU A 40 36.98 17.93 14.93
C LEU A 40 37.64 17.42 16.23
N GLY A 41 37.85 16.11 16.35
CA GLY A 41 38.48 15.50 17.52
C GLY A 41 40.01 15.55 17.49
N GLY A 42 40.62 15.96 16.39
CA GLY A 42 42.08 16.00 16.25
C GLY A 42 42.72 14.61 16.30
N VAL A 43 42.01 13.58 15.84
CA VAL A 43 42.50 12.21 15.87
C VAL A 43 43.49 12.00 14.73
N SER A 44 44.76 11.84 15.08
CA SER A 44 45.85 11.49 14.16
C SER A 44 46.16 9.99 14.23
N ILE A 45 46.63 9.42 13.13
CA ILE A 45 47.13 8.04 13.12
C ILE A 45 48.49 8.00 13.81
N ASP A 46 48.63 7.13 14.81
CA ASP A 46 49.94 6.80 15.37
C ASP A 46 50.73 5.99 14.32
N PRO A 47 51.95 6.41 13.91
CA PRO A 47 52.78 5.68 12.95
C PRO A 47 53.07 4.23 13.34
N SER A 48 52.98 3.90 14.63
CA SER A 48 53.19 2.55 15.16
C SER A 48 51.94 1.67 15.14
N SER A 49 50.77 2.26 14.83
CA SER A 49 49.49 1.56 14.89
C SER A 49 49.37 0.44 13.86
N THR A 50 48.85 -0.70 14.30
CA THR A 50 48.52 -1.85 13.47
C THR A 50 47.03 -1.86 13.20
N PHE A 51 46.63 -1.88 11.94
CA PHE A 51 45.24 -2.03 11.56
C PHE A 51 44.99 -3.50 11.17
N PHE A 52 44.14 -4.20 11.91
CA PHE A 52 43.93 -5.66 11.81
C PHE A 52 45.24 -6.48 11.91
N GLY A 53 46.19 -6.04 12.73
CA GLY A 53 47.48 -6.72 12.90
C GLY A 53 48.48 -6.49 11.76
N LEU A 54 48.11 -5.75 10.71
CA LEU A 54 49.01 -5.35 9.64
C LEU A 54 49.61 -3.98 9.94
N LYS A 55 50.94 -3.85 9.76
CA LYS A 55 51.64 -2.56 9.79
C LYS A 55 51.62 -1.96 8.40
N PHE A 56 51.03 -0.77 8.27
CA PHE A 56 50.96 -0.06 6.99
C PHE A 56 52.09 0.98 6.94
N ASN A 57 53.10 0.72 6.11
CA ASN A 57 54.12 1.74 5.83
C ASN A 57 53.54 2.80 4.89
N GLY A 58 53.65 4.08 5.26
CA GLY A 58 53.18 5.21 4.44
C GLY A 58 51.70 5.58 4.62
N LEU A 59 51.01 5.02 5.62
CA LEU A 59 49.67 5.47 5.99
C LEU A 59 49.80 6.82 6.71
N ASN A 60 49.46 7.88 5.98
CA ASN A 60 49.50 9.28 6.40
C ASN A 60 48.06 9.79 6.54
N ASP A 61 47.81 10.64 7.54
CA ASP A 61 46.53 11.32 7.76
C ASP A 61 45.94 11.95 6.49
N ALA A 62 46.76 12.60 5.65
CA ALA A 62 46.37 13.17 4.37
C ALA A 62 45.84 12.12 3.37
N LEU A 63 46.41 10.92 3.34
CA LEU A 63 45.91 9.83 2.50
C LEU A 63 44.56 9.34 3.03
N LEU A 64 44.42 9.23 4.36
CA LEU A 64 43.17 8.83 5.01
C LEU A 64 42.06 9.87 4.78
N TYR A 65 42.36 11.17 4.91
CA TYR A 65 41.43 12.27 4.62
C TYR A 65 40.98 12.27 3.16
N LYS A 66 41.90 12.10 2.20
CA LYS A 66 41.56 11.98 0.77
C LYS A 66 40.69 10.75 0.49
N GLY A 67 41.01 9.61 1.09
CA GLY A 67 40.22 8.38 0.97
C GLY A 67 38.80 8.54 1.51
N LEU A 68 38.66 9.10 2.71
CA LEU A 68 37.36 9.41 3.31
C LEU A 68 36.55 10.39 2.46
N LEU A 69 37.19 11.42 1.91
CA LEU A 69 36.53 12.40 1.05
C LEU A 69 35.93 11.74 -0.21
N ILE A 70 36.71 10.93 -0.92
CA ILE A 70 36.25 10.21 -2.11
C ILE A 70 35.12 9.24 -1.76
N LEU A 71 35.26 8.51 -0.64
CA LEU A 71 34.27 7.54 -0.18
C LEU A 71 32.94 8.19 0.17
N ILE A 72 32.96 9.29 0.93
CA ILE A 72 31.75 10.04 1.31
C ILE A 72 31.09 10.65 0.08
N LEU A 73 31.87 11.22 -0.84
CA LEU A 73 31.33 11.78 -2.08
C LEU A 73 30.62 10.70 -2.92
N TYR A 74 31.25 9.54 -3.08
CA TYR A 74 30.65 8.41 -3.78
C TYR A 74 29.33 7.97 -3.12
N PHE A 75 29.33 7.73 -1.80
CA PHE A 75 28.12 7.31 -1.10
C PHE A 75 27.03 8.38 -1.12
N LEU A 76 27.38 9.66 -1.08
CA LEU A 76 26.42 10.75 -1.14
C LEU A 76 25.70 10.79 -2.49
N VAL A 77 26.45 10.75 -3.60
CA VAL A 77 25.86 10.74 -4.95
C VAL A 77 24.98 9.50 -5.13
N HIS A 78 25.47 8.33 -4.73
CA HIS A 78 24.72 7.07 -4.85
C HIS A 78 23.44 7.09 -3.99
N PHE A 79 23.52 7.59 -2.75
CA PHE A 79 22.36 7.74 -1.88
C PHE A 79 21.31 8.69 -2.46
N VAL A 80 21.72 9.88 -2.92
CA VAL A 80 20.79 10.87 -3.51
C VAL A 80 20.08 10.29 -4.73
N TRP A 81 20.82 9.56 -5.59
CA TRP A 81 20.23 8.91 -6.76
C TRP A 81 19.17 7.88 -6.37
N CYS A 82 19.50 6.91 -5.51
CA CYS A 82 18.53 5.89 -5.10
C CYS A 82 17.36 6.46 -4.28
N ALA A 83 17.61 7.53 -3.51
CA ALA A 83 16.56 8.19 -2.77
C ALA A 83 15.61 8.95 -3.69
N TYR A 84 16.10 9.53 -4.78
CA TYR A 84 15.28 10.12 -5.84
C TYR A 84 14.41 9.06 -6.53
N GLU A 85 14.96 7.90 -6.87
CA GLU A 85 14.17 6.77 -7.41
C GLU A 85 13.07 6.32 -6.44
N SER A 86 13.39 6.28 -5.14
CA SER A 86 12.41 5.94 -4.09
C SER A 86 11.30 7.00 -3.96
N LEU A 87 11.61 8.28 -4.18
CA LEU A 87 10.62 9.36 -4.23
C LEU A 87 9.68 9.20 -5.42
N GLN A 88 10.22 8.92 -6.60
CA GLN A 88 9.43 8.70 -7.80
C GLN A 88 8.51 7.49 -7.64
N GLU A 89 9.02 6.39 -7.07
CA GLU A 89 8.19 5.23 -6.76
C GLU A 89 7.12 5.56 -5.71
N TRP A 90 7.45 6.37 -4.71
CA TRP A 90 6.50 6.82 -3.71
C TRP A 90 5.35 7.64 -4.33
N GLU A 91 5.65 8.61 -5.19
CA GLU A 91 4.63 9.41 -5.89
C GLU A 91 3.64 8.52 -6.65
N VAL A 92 4.14 7.46 -7.29
CA VAL A 92 3.31 6.45 -7.99
C VAL A 92 2.51 5.57 -7.00
N ARG A 93 3.00 5.36 -5.78
CA ARG A 93 2.38 4.48 -4.76
C ARG A 93 1.40 5.16 -3.83
N VAL A 94 1.45 6.49 -3.65
CA VAL A 94 0.45 7.24 -2.87
C VAL A 94 -0.97 6.98 -3.39
N THR A 95 -1.09 6.48 -4.62
CA THR A 95 -2.35 6.07 -5.23
C THR A 95 -2.70 4.58 -5.11
N GLY A 96 -1.85 3.66 -4.61
CA GLY A 96 -2.02 2.19 -4.69
C GLY A 96 -2.24 1.39 -3.38
N THR A 97 -2.88 0.21 -3.47
CA THR A 97 -3.23 -0.80 -2.44
C THR A 97 -2.58 -2.15 -2.78
N LYS A 98 -1.67 -2.65 -1.95
CA LYS A 98 -0.62 -3.61 -2.38
C LYS A 98 -0.93 -5.12 -2.34
N GLU A 99 -1.80 -5.62 -1.46
CA GLU A 99 -1.76 -7.06 -1.11
C GLU A 99 -3.10 -7.81 -1.08
N ALA A 100 -4.22 -7.17 -1.44
CA ALA A 100 -5.47 -7.91 -1.67
C ALA A 100 -5.41 -8.85 -2.91
N PHE A 101 -4.29 -8.85 -3.65
CA PHE A 101 -4.16 -9.36 -5.02
C PHE A 101 -3.54 -10.75 -5.11
N LEU A 102 -2.67 -11.14 -4.17
CA LEU A 102 -2.02 -12.46 -4.20
C LEU A 102 -3.00 -13.62 -3.94
N ARG A 103 -4.11 -13.38 -3.21
CA ARG A 103 -5.07 -14.45 -2.88
C ARG A 103 -6.14 -14.72 -3.93
N ALA A 104 -6.44 -13.77 -4.81
CA ALA A 104 -7.52 -13.98 -5.77
C ALA A 104 -7.10 -14.86 -6.96
N ASP A 105 -5.82 -14.87 -7.30
CA ASP A 105 -5.27 -15.79 -8.29
C ASP A 105 -5.08 -17.21 -7.73
N GLU A 106 -4.89 -17.33 -6.41
CA GLU A 106 -4.89 -18.60 -5.66
C GLU A 106 -6.30 -19.11 -5.31
N MET A 107 -7.34 -18.28 -5.44
CA MET A 107 -8.71 -18.72 -5.26
C MET A 107 -9.19 -19.40 -6.56
N ASP A 108 -9.49 -20.69 -6.46
CA ASP A 108 -10.10 -21.52 -7.51
C ASP A 108 -11.57 -21.09 -7.75
N LEU A 109 -11.73 -19.85 -8.20
CA LEU A 109 -12.99 -19.26 -8.62
C LEU A 109 -13.06 -19.37 -10.13
N ASP A 110 -14.24 -19.78 -10.63
CA ASP A 110 -14.56 -19.77 -12.05
C ASP A 110 -14.09 -18.47 -12.71
N GLU A 111 -13.46 -18.59 -13.87
CA GLU A 111 -12.83 -17.47 -14.60
C GLU A 111 -13.84 -16.34 -14.89
N ALA A 112 -15.13 -16.67 -14.97
CA ALA A 112 -16.24 -15.73 -15.12
C ALA A 112 -16.53 -14.86 -13.88
N VAL A 113 -16.09 -15.27 -12.68
CA VAL A 113 -16.35 -14.58 -11.40
C VAL A 113 -15.14 -13.79 -10.92
N LYS A 114 -13.94 -14.08 -11.45
CA LYS A 114 -12.71 -13.34 -11.15
C LYS A 114 -12.94 -11.84 -11.41
N PRO A 115 -12.79 -10.97 -10.40
CA PRO A 115 -12.79 -9.52 -10.60
C PRO A 115 -11.83 -9.13 -11.72
N PRO A 116 -12.14 -8.11 -12.55
CA PRO A 116 -11.13 -7.56 -13.45
C PRO A 116 -9.98 -7.06 -12.59
N PHE A 117 -8.84 -7.71 -12.70
CA PHE A 117 -7.62 -7.34 -12.00
C PHE A 117 -6.77 -6.52 -12.96
N PRO A 118 -6.11 -5.45 -12.48
CA PRO A 118 -5.06 -4.86 -13.27
C PRO A 118 -3.92 -5.87 -13.36
N SER A 119 -3.29 -5.98 -14.54
CA SER A 119 -2.14 -6.84 -14.77
C SER A 119 -0.91 -6.49 -13.91
N ASP A 120 -0.92 -5.31 -13.28
CA ASP A 120 0.11 -4.85 -12.37
C ASP A 120 -0.50 -4.62 -10.96
N PRO A 121 0.01 -5.30 -9.90
CA PRO A 121 -0.37 -5.09 -8.50
C PRO A 121 -0.22 -3.64 -8.02
N ARG A 122 0.52 -2.80 -8.76
CA ARG A 122 0.69 -1.37 -8.50
C ARG A 122 -0.55 -0.53 -8.85
N ASN A 123 -1.43 -1.02 -9.73
CA ASN A 123 -2.63 -0.30 -10.20
C ASN A 123 -3.89 -0.62 -9.39
N SER A 124 -3.75 -1.50 -8.42
CA SER A 124 -4.75 -1.80 -7.44
C SER A 124 -4.94 -0.60 -6.53
N THR A 125 -6.05 0.11 -6.60
CA THR A 125 -6.28 1.30 -5.78
C THR A 125 -7.66 1.20 -5.13
N PHE A 126 -7.93 1.97 -4.06
CA PHE A 126 -9.31 2.08 -3.55
C PHE A 126 -10.26 2.58 -4.64
N TYR A 127 -9.80 3.45 -5.54
CA TYR A 127 -10.55 3.91 -6.70
C TYR A 127 -10.84 2.79 -7.70
N PHE A 128 -9.85 1.94 -7.98
CA PHE A 128 -10.02 0.78 -8.84
C PHE A 128 -11.06 -0.16 -8.21
N TRP A 129 -10.84 -0.59 -6.95
CA TRP A 129 -11.78 -1.44 -6.24
C TRP A 129 -13.19 -0.84 -6.17
N TRP A 130 -13.31 0.43 -5.82
CA TRP A 130 -14.59 1.13 -5.75
C TRP A 130 -15.27 1.20 -7.11
N SER A 131 -14.54 1.50 -8.19
CA SER A 131 -15.10 1.52 -9.54
C SER A 131 -15.62 0.15 -9.96
N THR A 132 -14.89 -0.92 -9.63
CA THR A 132 -15.29 -2.30 -9.94
C THR A 132 -16.49 -2.76 -9.10
N GLN A 133 -16.51 -2.42 -7.80
CA GLN A 133 -17.62 -2.80 -6.92
C GLN A 133 -18.87 -1.94 -7.16
N ALA A 134 -18.72 -0.66 -7.48
CA ALA A 134 -19.85 0.21 -7.83
C ALA A 134 -20.54 -0.28 -9.11
N GLU A 135 -19.78 -0.74 -10.10
CA GLU A 135 -20.32 -1.35 -11.32
C GLU A 135 -21.06 -2.66 -11.02
N ARG A 136 -20.50 -3.53 -10.18
CA ARG A 136 -21.14 -4.79 -9.76
C ARG A 136 -22.41 -4.56 -8.93
N ILE A 137 -22.40 -3.61 -8.01
CA ILE A 137 -23.59 -3.29 -7.19
C ILE A 137 -24.66 -2.64 -8.08
N GLY A 138 -24.26 -1.80 -9.04
CA GLY A 138 -25.17 -1.22 -10.03
C GLY A 138 -25.81 -2.29 -10.92
N SER A 139 -25.04 -3.28 -11.36
CA SER A 139 -25.52 -4.34 -12.25
C SER A 139 -26.39 -5.40 -11.57
N LEU A 140 -26.35 -5.53 -10.24
CA LEU A 140 -27.25 -6.43 -9.50
C LEU A 140 -28.71 -5.95 -9.49
N LYS A 141 -28.96 -4.66 -9.74
CA LYS A 141 -30.31 -4.09 -9.67
C LYS A 141 -31.24 -4.67 -10.75
N GLU A 142 -30.74 -4.84 -11.97
CA GLU A 142 -31.54 -5.31 -13.11
C GLU A 142 -31.93 -6.80 -12.98
N PRO A 143 -31.01 -7.75 -12.71
CA PRO A 143 -31.36 -9.16 -12.50
C PRO A 143 -32.33 -9.38 -11.35
N LEU A 144 -32.20 -8.63 -10.25
CA LEU A 144 -33.14 -8.72 -9.13
C LEU A 144 -34.53 -8.20 -9.49
N THR A 145 -34.61 -7.17 -10.32
CA THR A 145 -35.89 -6.66 -10.81
C THR A 145 -36.55 -7.66 -11.77
N ASP A 146 -35.77 -8.28 -12.68
CA ASP A 146 -36.25 -9.34 -13.59
C ASP A 146 -36.71 -10.59 -12.83
N ILE A 147 -35.95 -11.03 -11.82
CA ILE A 147 -36.32 -12.16 -10.96
C ILE A 147 -37.63 -11.86 -10.22
N ASN A 148 -37.79 -10.66 -9.65
CA ASN A 148 -39.03 -10.27 -8.98
C ASN A 148 -40.22 -10.28 -9.94
N GLN A 149 -40.05 -9.72 -11.14
CA GLN A 149 -41.09 -9.71 -12.17
C GLN A 149 -41.47 -11.12 -12.65
N ARG A 150 -40.50 -12.02 -12.80
CA ARG A 150 -40.75 -13.43 -13.16
C ARG A 150 -41.51 -14.16 -12.07
N VAL A 151 -41.16 -13.95 -10.80
CA VAL A 151 -41.90 -14.55 -9.68
C VAL A 151 -43.33 -14.03 -9.61
N GLU A 152 -43.54 -12.72 -9.78
CA GLU A 152 -44.89 -12.14 -9.83
C GLU A 152 -45.72 -12.71 -10.99
N SER A 153 -45.12 -12.85 -12.18
CA SER A 153 -45.82 -13.45 -13.34
C SER A 153 -46.16 -14.93 -13.13
N MET A 154 -45.29 -15.68 -12.45
CA MET A 154 -45.52 -17.09 -12.12
C MET A 154 -46.63 -17.24 -11.08
N GLU A 155 -46.71 -16.35 -10.09
CA GLU A 155 -47.82 -16.30 -9.13
C GLU A 155 -49.15 -15.98 -9.83
N ALA A 156 -49.17 -15.00 -10.73
CA ALA A 156 -50.37 -14.63 -11.48
C ALA A 156 -50.89 -15.80 -12.33
N ALA A 157 -50.00 -16.52 -13.02
CA ALA A 157 -50.37 -17.70 -13.80
C ALA A 157 -50.92 -18.84 -12.92
N ILE A 158 -50.33 -19.08 -11.75
CA ILE A 158 -50.83 -20.08 -10.79
C ILE A 158 -52.21 -19.68 -10.26
N HIS A 159 -52.45 -18.39 -9.99
CA HIS A 159 -53.75 -17.87 -9.57
C HIS A 159 -54.83 -18.02 -10.64
N GLU A 160 -54.52 -17.68 -11.90
CA GLU A 160 -55.44 -17.80 -13.02
C GLU A 160 -55.81 -19.27 -13.29
N MET A 161 -54.84 -20.19 -13.24
CA MET A 161 -55.10 -21.64 -13.36
C MET A 161 -56.01 -22.16 -12.25
N ARG A 162 -55.90 -21.60 -11.05
CA ARG A 162 -56.73 -21.96 -9.90
C ARG A 162 -58.16 -21.42 -10.01
N GLU A 163 -58.34 -20.19 -10.49
CA GLU A 163 -59.67 -19.56 -10.65
C GLU A 163 -60.46 -20.17 -11.82
N ASN A 164 -59.79 -20.55 -12.91
CA ASN A 164 -60.43 -21.14 -14.09
C ASN A 164 -60.86 -22.60 -13.90
N GLY A 165 -60.74 -23.16 -12.69
CA GLY A 165 -61.26 -24.50 -12.36
C GLY A 165 -60.57 -25.64 -13.11
N ALA A 166 -59.40 -25.39 -13.70
CA ALA A 166 -58.57 -26.45 -14.26
C ALA A 166 -58.23 -27.44 -13.14
N SER A 167 -58.44 -28.74 -13.38
CA SER A 167 -58.08 -29.78 -12.42
C SER A 167 -56.55 -29.78 -12.27
N LEU A 168 -56.06 -29.02 -11.28
CA LEU A 168 -54.64 -28.94 -10.95
C LEU A 168 -54.14 -30.37 -10.70
N ASN A 169 -53.23 -30.84 -11.55
CA ASN A 169 -52.61 -32.13 -11.33
C ASN A 169 -51.72 -32.03 -10.07
N ARG A 170 -51.38 -33.18 -9.47
CA ARG A 170 -50.49 -33.25 -8.29
C ARG A 170 -49.14 -32.52 -8.49
N SER A 171 -48.73 -32.34 -9.75
CA SER A 171 -47.56 -31.55 -10.17
C SER A 171 -47.70 -30.06 -9.85
N ASP A 172 -48.89 -29.49 -10.00
CA ASP A 172 -49.11 -28.03 -9.96
C ASP A 172 -49.17 -27.54 -8.50
N ALA A 173 -49.72 -28.37 -7.60
CA ALA A 173 -49.63 -28.18 -6.16
C ALA A 173 -48.18 -28.21 -5.64
N ASN A 174 -47.30 -28.96 -6.32
CA ASN A 174 -45.89 -29.07 -5.95
C ASN A 174 -45.04 -27.90 -6.48
N ILE A 175 -45.49 -27.25 -7.57
CA ILE A 175 -44.87 -26.01 -8.06
C ILE A 175 -45.21 -24.86 -7.10
N SER A 176 -46.47 -24.73 -6.69
CA SER A 176 -46.90 -23.69 -5.74
C SER A 176 -46.16 -23.77 -4.39
N SER A 177 -45.82 -24.96 -3.91
CA SER A 177 -45.07 -25.14 -2.66
C SER A 177 -43.58 -24.80 -2.78
N GLN A 178 -43.02 -24.77 -4.00
CA GLN A 178 -41.64 -24.37 -4.28
C GLN A 178 -41.51 -22.87 -4.62
N VAL A 179 -42.56 -22.25 -5.16
CA VAL A 179 -42.58 -20.80 -5.46
C VAL A 179 -42.56 -19.95 -4.20
N GLN A 180 -43.28 -20.37 -3.14
CA GLN A 180 -43.38 -19.60 -1.90
C GLN A 180 -42.03 -19.43 -1.16
N PRO A 181 -41.22 -20.47 -0.95
CA PRO A 181 -39.86 -20.33 -0.40
C PRO A 181 -38.98 -19.42 -1.24
N LEU A 182 -39.05 -19.54 -2.58
CA LEU A 182 -38.25 -18.73 -3.49
C LEU A 182 -38.60 -17.24 -3.36
N LYS A 183 -39.88 -16.90 -3.21
CA LYS A 183 -40.34 -15.54 -2.95
C LYS A 183 -39.79 -14.99 -1.64
N ILE A 184 -39.85 -15.78 -0.56
CA ILE A 184 -39.29 -15.39 0.74
C ILE A 184 -37.79 -15.11 0.62
N ASP A 185 -37.05 -15.94 -0.12
CA ASP A 185 -35.61 -15.76 -0.34
C ASP A 185 -35.32 -14.50 -1.18
N ILE A 186 -36.10 -14.23 -2.22
CA ILE A 186 -35.99 -13.03 -3.05
C ILE A 186 -36.32 -11.77 -2.26
N GLU A 187 -37.43 -11.78 -1.51
CA GLU A 187 -37.80 -10.66 -0.63
C GLU A 187 -36.73 -10.41 0.44
N SER A 188 -36.14 -11.47 1.01
CA SER A 188 -35.02 -11.37 1.94
C SER A 188 -33.77 -10.77 1.29
N ALA A 189 -33.45 -11.17 0.06
CA ALA A 189 -32.34 -10.61 -0.72
C ALA A 189 -32.57 -9.12 -1.04
N VAL A 190 -33.76 -8.76 -1.54
CA VAL A 190 -34.16 -7.36 -1.81
C VAL A 190 -34.09 -6.52 -0.53
N ASN A 191 -34.60 -7.03 0.58
CA ASN A 191 -34.54 -6.34 1.87
C ASN A 191 -33.10 -6.18 2.39
N SER A 192 -32.22 -7.14 2.13
CA SER A 192 -30.80 -7.05 2.48
C SER A 192 -30.08 -6.00 1.64
N ILE A 193 -30.39 -5.92 0.35
CA ILE A 193 -29.87 -4.89 -0.56
C ILE A 193 -30.36 -3.51 -0.15
N ASN A 194 -31.65 -3.35 0.16
CA ASN A 194 -32.21 -2.08 0.62
C ASN A 194 -31.60 -1.63 1.96
N ARG A 195 -31.30 -2.57 2.87
CA ARG A 195 -30.57 -2.25 4.12
C ARG A 195 -29.14 -1.82 3.82
N MET A 196 -28.46 -2.51 2.91
CA MET A 196 -27.11 -2.16 2.49
C MET A 196 -27.07 -0.77 1.85
N GLU A 197 -28.02 -0.46 0.96
CA GLU A 197 -28.20 0.86 0.36
C GLU A 197 -28.41 1.93 1.44
N LYS A 198 -29.28 1.70 2.43
CA LYS A 198 -29.49 2.65 3.54
C LYS A 198 -28.26 2.86 4.41
N VAL A 199 -27.46 1.81 4.64
CA VAL A 199 -26.19 1.92 5.38
C VAL A 199 -25.14 2.67 4.57
N LEU A 200 -25.06 2.42 3.25
CA LEU A 200 -24.15 3.08 2.33
C LEU A 200 -24.51 4.55 2.09
N ALA A 201 -25.80 4.86 1.96
CA ALA A 201 -26.34 6.21 1.84
C ALA A 201 -26.44 6.94 3.19
N GLY A 202 -26.23 6.23 4.30
CA GLY A 202 -26.28 6.79 5.64
C GLY A 202 -25.16 7.79 5.89
N ASN A 203 -25.50 8.95 6.46
CA ASN A 203 -24.53 9.99 6.85
C ASN A 203 -23.41 9.45 7.77
N GLN A 204 -23.66 8.38 8.52
CA GLN A 204 -22.68 7.80 9.44
C GLN A 204 -21.47 7.20 8.71
N LEU A 205 -21.67 6.56 7.55
CA LEU A 205 -20.57 6.02 6.73
C LEU A 205 -19.73 7.17 6.19
N ILE A 206 -20.38 8.19 5.62
CA ILE A 206 -19.72 9.39 5.07
C ILE A 206 -18.92 10.13 6.16
N VAL A 207 -19.48 10.30 7.35
CA VAL A 207 -18.80 10.96 8.48
C VAL A 207 -17.62 10.13 9.00
N SER A 208 -17.77 8.80 9.05
CA SER A 208 -16.69 7.88 9.43
C SER A 208 -15.55 7.90 8.41
N MET A 209 -15.87 7.85 7.12
CA MET A 209 -14.90 7.98 6.02
C MET A 209 -14.18 9.33 6.08
N LYS A 210 -14.90 10.44 6.25
CA LYS A 210 -14.29 11.77 6.36
C LYS A 210 -13.35 11.89 7.56
N THR A 211 -13.70 11.24 8.68
CA THR A 211 -12.87 11.22 9.88
C THR A 211 -11.63 10.36 9.69
N PHE A 212 -11.78 9.21 9.04
CA PHE A 212 -10.69 8.33 8.64
C PHE A 212 -9.74 9.06 7.69
N ASP A 213 -10.24 9.64 6.59
CA ASP A 213 -9.46 10.39 5.60
C ASP A 213 -8.66 11.51 6.24
N ARG A 214 -9.27 12.24 7.18
CA ARG A 214 -8.56 13.31 7.90
C ARG A 214 -7.40 12.77 8.72
N ARG A 215 -7.59 11.67 9.46
CA ARG A 215 -6.53 11.05 10.28
C ARG A 215 -5.46 10.42 9.40
N TYR A 216 -5.87 9.75 8.33
CA TYR A 216 -5.00 9.16 7.33
C TYR A 216 -4.14 10.23 6.64
N LYS A 217 -4.71 11.38 6.30
CA LYS A 217 -3.98 12.54 5.77
C LYS A 217 -2.90 13.02 6.75
N TYR A 218 -3.22 13.19 8.04
CA TYR A 218 -2.22 13.60 9.02
C TYR A 218 -1.12 12.55 9.21
N PHE A 219 -1.49 11.27 9.19
CA PHE A 219 -0.55 10.17 9.26
C PHE A 219 0.41 10.17 8.07
N LEU A 220 -0.10 10.31 6.84
CA LEU A 220 0.71 10.45 5.63
C LEU A 220 1.63 11.65 5.70
N ILE A 221 1.12 12.83 6.10
CA ILE A 221 1.95 14.03 6.28
C ILE A 221 3.07 13.76 7.28
N SER A 222 2.77 13.15 8.42
CA SER A 222 3.78 12.83 9.43
C SER A 222 4.83 11.84 8.93
N GLN A 223 4.43 10.81 8.18
CA GLN A 223 5.37 9.87 7.59
C GLN A 223 6.25 10.53 6.52
N ASN A 224 5.66 11.32 5.64
CA ASN A 224 6.38 12.06 4.60
C ASN A 224 7.40 13.01 5.23
N VAL A 225 6.99 13.78 6.25
CA VAL A 225 7.87 14.71 6.95
C VAL A 225 9.01 13.96 7.64
N ARG A 226 8.73 12.87 8.36
CA ARG A 226 9.77 12.05 8.98
C ARG A 226 10.77 11.54 7.93
N TRP A 227 10.26 10.98 6.85
CA TRP A 227 11.07 10.43 5.78
C TRP A 227 11.94 11.52 5.14
N PHE A 228 11.38 12.69 4.85
CA PHE A 228 12.10 13.79 4.20
C PHE A 228 13.15 14.41 5.12
N VAL A 229 12.79 14.68 6.39
CA VAL A 229 13.68 15.36 7.34
C VAL A 229 14.76 14.41 7.86
N ILE A 230 14.36 13.24 8.34
CA ILE A 230 15.28 12.33 9.05
C ILE A 230 15.97 11.41 8.06
N ASP A 231 15.20 10.75 7.19
CA ASP A 231 15.74 9.68 6.37
C ASP A 231 16.44 10.19 5.10
N PHE A 232 15.98 11.31 4.53
CA PHE A 232 16.55 11.92 3.32
C PHE A 232 17.55 13.04 3.63
N PHE A 233 17.13 14.13 4.29
CA PHE A 233 18.02 15.27 4.53
C PHE A 233 19.08 15.03 5.59
N GLY A 234 18.77 14.25 6.64
CA GLY A 234 19.73 13.95 7.71
C GLY A 234 21.09 13.47 7.19
N PRO A 235 21.13 12.38 6.39
CA PRO A 235 22.37 11.89 5.78
C PRO A 235 23.07 12.92 4.88
N ILE A 236 22.31 13.71 4.12
CA ILE A 236 22.86 14.72 3.19
C ILE A 236 23.52 15.87 3.96
N ILE A 237 22.88 16.38 5.01
CA ILE A 237 23.43 17.45 5.84
C ILE A 237 24.69 16.96 6.55
N LEU A 238 24.62 15.77 7.17
CA LEU A 238 25.75 15.18 7.89
C LEU A 238 26.97 14.97 6.97
N SER A 239 26.75 14.41 5.78
CA SER A 239 27.82 14.19 4.81
C SER A 239 28.36 15.50 4.24
N SER A 240 27.50 16.49 4.00
CA SER A 240 27.93 17.80 3.50
C SER A 240 28.81 18.52 4.52
N VAL A 241 28.43 18.52 5.80
CA VAL A 241 29.25 19.09 6.88
C VAL A 241 30.58 18.34 7.00
N SER A 242 30.56 17.01 6.94
CA SER A 242 31.77 16.19 6.94
C SER A 242 32.69 16.52 5.76
N LEU A 243 32.16 16.67 4.55
CA LEU A 243 32.93 17.07 3.37
C LEU A 243 33.54 18.46 3.54
N LEU A 244 32.79 19.44 4.05
CA LEU A 244 33.32 20.78 4.32
C LEU A 244 34.44 20.74 5.36
N CYS A 245 34.30 19.94 6.43
CA CYS A 245 35.34 19.74 7.43
C CYS A 245 36.59 19.07 6.84
N LEU A 246 36.44 18.06 5.97
CA LEU A 246 37.58 17.42 5.30
C LEU A 246 38.31 18.37 4.35
N LEU A 247 37.55 19.17 3.59
CA LEU A 247 38.11 20.15 2.65
C LEU A 247 38.89 21.25 3.39
N ASN A 248 38.39 21.72 4.53
CA ASN A 248 39.05 22.75 5.33
C ASN A 248 40.19 22.20 6.20
N GLY A 249 39.99 21.03 6.82
CA GLY A 249 40.96 20.40 7.71
C GLY A 249 42.17 19.82 6.98
N GLY A 250 42.00 19.35 5.74
CA GLY A 250 43.10 18.86 4.91
C GLY A 250 44.08 19.95 4.45
N ILE A 251 43.74 21.23 4.63
CA ILE A 251 44.58 22.37 4.20
C ILE A 251 45.42 22.93 5.37
N ILE A 252 45.09 22.62 6.64
CA ILE A 252 45.71 23.27 7.83
C ILE A 252 46.73 22.35 8.55
N VAL A 253 47.22 21.29 7.90
CA VAL A 253 48.36 20.53 8.44
C VAL A 253 49.64 21.02 7.73
N PRO A 254 50.42 21.95 8.32
CA PRO A 254 51.75 22.32 7.82
C PRO A 254 52.76 21.16 7.93
#